data_AF-A0A7C4WIT3-F1
#
_entry.id   AF-A0A7C4WIT3-F1
#
_cell.length_a   1.000
_cell.length_b   1.000
_cell.length_c   1.000
_cell.angle_alpha   90.00
_cell.angle_beta   90.00
_cell.angle_gamma   90.00
#
_symmetry.space_group_name_H-M   'P 1'
#
loop_
_entity.id
_entity.type
_entity.pdbx_description
1 polymer ?
#
loop_
_entity_poly.entity_id
_entity_poly.type
_entity_poly.pdbx_seq_one_letter_code
_entity_poly.pdbx_strand_id
1 'polypeptide(L)'
;MAGKKERIGVVVVDVQGDFTQFKKGSLAVAGTDEAFIKALHEGTWRLKRAGYPIYATQDWHPPDHVSFYTNHPGKKPFDPIRIDGRTQVLWPPHCVRVTQRHIHLQTVPNAHPRSCLFVQSR
;
A
#
# COMPACT_ATOMS: atom_id res chain seq x y z
N MET A 1 -11.03 27.76 29.21
CA MET A 1 -10.75 26.32 29.05
C MET A 1 -10.67 26.02 27.57
N ALA A 2 -9.47 25.90 27.00
CA ALA A 2 -9.33 25.49 25.59
C ALA A 2 -9.64 24.00 25.51
N GLY A 3 -10.81 23.65 24.96
CA GLY A 3 -11.17 22.25 24.70
C GLY A 3 -10.08 21.58 23.89
N LYS A 4 -9.58 20.45 24.39
CA LYS A 4 -8.57 19.63 23.73
C LYS A 4 -9.10 19.24 22.34
N LYS A 5 -8.68 19.95 21.29
CA LYS A 5 -9.03 19.58 19.91
C LYS A 5 -8.53 18.16 19.69
N GLU A 6 -9.44 17.25 19.36
CA GLU A 6 -9.04 15.93 18.89
C GLU A 6 -8.15 16.11 17.65
N ARG A 7 -6.98 15.49 17.69
CA ARG A 7 -6.01 15.54 16.60
C ARG A 7 -6.32 14.38 15.66
N ILE A 8 -7.08 14.67 14.61
CA ILE A 8 -7.41 13.70 13.56
C ILE A 8 -6.26 13.68 12.54
N GLY A 9 -5.80 12.49 12.17
CA GLY A 9 -4.88 12.26 11.06
C GLY A 9 -5.47 11.29 10.04
N VAL A 10 -5.11 11.46 8.77
CA VAL A 10 -5.58 10.63 7.67
C VAL A 10 -4.42 9.77 7.20
N VAL A 11 -4.65 8.46 7.06
CA VAL A 11 -3.65 7.52 6.53
C VAL A 11 -4.14 6.95 5.21
N VAL A 12 -3.38 7.18 4.14
CA VAL A 12 -3.61 6.60 2.82
C VAL A 12 -2.79 5.32 2.73
N VAL A 13 -3.48 4.18 2.77
CA VAL A 13 -2.83 2.88 2.91
C VAL A 13 -2.59 2.24 1.54
N ASP A 14 -1.33 1.96 1.24
CA ASP A 14 -0.85 1.08 0.17
C ASP A 14 -1.51 1.30 -1.20
N VAL A 15 -1.68 2.57 -1.61
CA VAL A 15 -2.17 2.93 -2.95
C VAL A 15 -1.02 2.83 -3.96
N GLN A 16 -0.59 1.60 -4.23
CA GLN A 16 0.55 1.26 -5.08
C GLN A 16 0.10 0.62 -6.39
N GLY A 17 0.91 0.79 -7.44
CA GLY A 17 0.57 0.27 -8.78
C GLY A 17 0.24 -1.23 -8.79
N ASP A 18 0.97 -2.03 -8.00
CA ASP A 18 0.75 -3.47 -7.90
C ASP A 18 -0.61 -3.87 -7.33
N PHE A 19 -1.26 -2.99 -6.55
CA PHE A 19 -2.60 -3.21 -6.03
C PHE A 19 -3.71 -2.62 -6.91
N THR A 20 -3.35 -1.98 -8.03
CA THR A 20 -4.33 -1.25 -8.87
C THR A 20 -4.62 -1.95 -10.20
N GLN A 21 -5.90 -2.07 -10.55
CA GLN A 21 -6.32 -2.45 -11.90
C GLN A 21 -5.86 -1.40 -12.92
N PHE A 22 -5.86 -0.12 -12.55
CA PHE A 22 -5.40 0.99 -13.40
C PHE A 22 -3.98 0.77 -13.95
N LYS A 23 -3.06 0.23 -13.13
CA LYS A 23 -1.68 -0.06 -13.54
C LYS A 23 -1.46 -1.51 -13.95
N LYS A 24 -2.51 -2.32 -14.07
CA LYS A 24 -2.43 -3.77 -14.32
C LYS A 24 -1.48 -4.43 -13.31
N GLY A 25 -1.69 -4.11 -12.05
CA GLY A 25 -0.84 -4.56 -10.94
C GLY A 25 -0.80 -6.07 -10.79
N SER A 26 0.32 -6.58 -10.25
CA SER A 26 0.54 -8.01 -10.00
C SER A 26 -0.43 -8.61 -8.97
N LEU A 27 -0.98 -7.79 -8.08
CA LEU A 27 -1.98 -8.14 -7.08
C LEU A 27 -3.14 -7.13 -7.09
N ALA A 28 -3.62 -6.80 -8.29
CA ALA A 28 -4.65 -5.79 -8.48
C ALA A 28 -5.97 -6.15 -7.77
N VAL A 29 -6.51 -5.19 -6.99
CA VAL A 29 -7.80 -5.33 -6.31
C VAL A 29 -8.92 -4.87 -7.21
N ALA A 30 -10.04 -5.60 -7.29
CA ALA A 30 -11.19 -5.21 -8.10
C ALA A 30 -11.72 -3.82 -7.72
N GLY A 31 -12.03 -2.98 -8.72
CA GLY A 31 -12.56 -1.63 -8.54
C GLY A 31 -11.49 -0.54 -8.35
N THR A 32 -10.20 -0.88 -8.40
CA THR A 32 -9.09 0.09 -8.31
C THR A 32 -8.67 0.61 -9.69
N ASP A 33 -9.67 1.07 -10.45
CA ASP A 33 -9.51 1.65 -11.78
C ASP A 33 -9.07 3.12 -11.74
N GLU A 34 -9.00 3.78 -12.89
CA GLU A 34 -8.60 5.18 -12.98
C GLU A 34 -9.56 6.12 -12.23
N ALA A 35 -10.86 5.83 -12.24
CA ALA A 35 -11.86 6.65 -11.57
C ALA A 35 -11.69 6.58 -10.04
N PHE A 36 -11.42 5.39 -9.50
CA PHE A 36 -11.08 5.21 -8.09
C PHE A 36 -9.85 6.03 -7.70
N ILE A 37 -8.77 5.96 -8.49
CA ILE A 37 -7.52 6.69 -8.22
C ILE A 37 -7.75 8.21 -8.25
N LYS A 38 -8.56 8.70 -9.19
CA LYS A 38 -8.93 10.12 -9.27
C LYS A 38 -9.73 10.58 -8.04
N ALA A 39 -10.74 9.80 -7.63
CA ALA A 39 -11.55 10.11 -6.45
C ALA A 39 -10.71 10.12 -5.16
N LEU A 40 -9.80 9.15 -4.99
CA LEU A 40 -8.88 9.09 -3.86
C LEU A 40 -7.98 10.33 -3.79
N HIS A 41 -7.42 10.74 -4.92
CA HIS A 41 -6.60 11.94 -5.04
C HIS A 41 -7.39 13.20 -4.65
N GLU A 42 -8.58 13.40 -5.21
CA GLU A 42 -9.45 14.54 -4.91
C GLU A 42 -9.85 14.61 -3.42
N GLY A 43 -10.24 13.47 -2.84
CA GLY A 43 -10.60 13.37 -1.43
C GLY A 43 -9.42 13.68 -0.51
N THR A 44 -8.25 13.14 -0.81
CA THR A 44 -7.02 13.38 -0.03
C THR A 44 -6.61 14.85 -0.06
N TRP A 45 -6.70 15.51 -1.23
CA TRP A 45 -6.46 16.94 -1.35
C TRP A 45 -7.46 17.79 -0.58
N ARG A 46 -8.75 17.42 -0.61
CA ARG A 46 -9.79 18.11 0.17
C ARG A 46 -9.47 18.05 1.66
N LEU A 47 -9.08 16.89 2.18
CA LEU A 47 -8.71 16.72 3.58
C LEU A 47 -7.45 17.51 3.94
N LYS A 48 -6.42 17.49 3.09
CA LYS A 48 -5.23 18.32 3.30
C LYS A 48 -5.56 19.81 3.36
N ARG A 49 -6.39 20.31 2.43
CA ARG A 49 -6.83 21.71 2.41
C ARG A 49 -7.67 22.09 3.64
N ALA A 50 -8.38 21.14 4.22
CA ALA A 50 -9.11 21.33 5.46
C ALA A 50 -8.22 21.32 6.72
N GLY A 51 -6.89 21.15 6.57
CA GLY A 51 -5.92 21.22 7.66
C GLY A 51 -5.63 19.89 8.34
N TYR A 52 -6.11 18.77 7.80
CA TYR A 52 -5.78 17.45 8.34
C TYR A 52 -4.38 17.01 7.89
N PRO A 53 -3.52 16.50 8.80
CA PRO A 53 -2.28 15.86 8.42
C PRO A 53 -2.58 14.57 7.64
N ILE A 54 -1.90 14.41 6.51
CA ILE A 54 -2.01 13.24 5.65
C ILE A 54 -0.71 12.44 5.76
N TYR A 55 -0.84 11.16 6.05
CA TYR A 55 0.22 10.17 6.04
C TYR A 55 -0.07 9.14 4.95
N ALA A 56 0.95 8.50 4.42
CA ALA A 56 0.81 7.40 3.49
C ALA A 56 1.70 6.24 3.90
N THR A 57 1.23 5.02 3.65
CA THR A 57 2.04 3.81 3.80
C THR A 57 2.47 3.28 2.46
N GLN A 58 3.57 2.52 2.49
CA GLN A 58 4.02 1.75 1.36
C GLN A 58 4.37 0.34 1.81
N ASP A 59 3.74 -0.65 1.20
CA ASP A 59 4.19 -2.02 1.27
C ASP A 59 5.51 -2.16 0.50
N TRP A 60 6.53 -2.77 1.12
CA TRP A 60 7.91 -2.65 0.64
C TRP A 60 8.72 -3.93 0.84
N HIS A 61 8.54 -4.89 -0.06
CA HIS A 61 9.08 -6.23 0.09
C HIS A 61 10.44 -6.42 -0.59
N PRO A 62 11.42 -7.09 0.05
CA PRO A 62 12.57 -7.62 -0.68
C PRO A 62 12.13 -8.71 -1.68
N PRO A 63 12.93 -9.04 -2.71
CA PRO A 63 12.56 -10.04 -3.70
C PRO A 63 12.28 -11.45 -3.12
N ASP A 64 12.94 -11.78 -2.02
CA ASP A 64 12.87 -13.06 -1.31
C ASP A 64 11.90 -13.03 -0.11
N HIS A 65 10.91 -12.13 -0.12
CA HIS A 65 9.97 -11.98 0.99
C HIS A 65 9.19 -13.27 1.28
N VAL A 66 8.99 -13.58 2.57
CA VAL A 66 8.35 -14.82 3.02
C VAL A 66 6.89 -14.94 2.58
N SER A 67 6.22 -13.81 2.32
CA SER A 67 4.83 -13.81 1.88
C SER A 67 4.67 -14.21 0.41
N PHE A 68 5.75 -14.32 -0.38
CA PHE A 68 5.65 -14.63 -1.80
C PHE A 68 5.65 -16.11 -2.08
N TYR A 69 4.68 -16.60 -2.85
CA TYR A 69 4.59 -18.02 -3.18
C TYR A 69 5.83 -18.54 -3.94
N THR A 70 6.51 -17.68 -4.69
CA THR A 70 7.73 -18.02 -5.45
C THR A 70 8.89 -18.46 -4.56
N ASN A 71 8.87 -18.07 -3.28
CA ASN A 71 9.90 -18.45 -2.31
C ASN A 71 9.56 -19.75 -1.55
N HIS A 72 8.45 -20.41 -1.92
CA HIS A 72 8.00 -21.67 -1.32
C HIS A 72 7.80 -22.74 -2.39
N PRO A 73 8.74 -23.70 -2.54
CA PRO A 73 8.66 -24.74 -3.56
C PRO A 73 7.33 -25.53 -3.52
N GLY A 74 6.71 -25.69 -4.68
CA GLY A 74 5.45 -26.43 -4.82
C GLY A 74 4.19 -25.70 -4.37
N LYS A 75 4.28 -24.45 -3.92
CA LYS A 75 3.13 -23.62 -3.54
C LYS A 75 2.62 -22.76 -4.70
N LYS A 76 1.37 -22.31 -4.57
CA LYS A 76 0.68 -21.44 -5.52
C LYS A 76 0.27 -20.13 -4.85
N PRO A 77 0.00 -19.06 -5.62
CA PRO A 77 -0.67 -17.89 -5.09
C PRO A 77 -1.93 -18.27 -4.29
N PHE A 78 -2.14 -17.57 -3.18
CA PHE A 78 -3.24 -17.71 -2.23
C PHE A 78 -3.23 -18.97 -1.37
N ASP A 79 -2.23 -19.86 -1.52
CA ASP A 79 -2.07 -21.00 -0.62
C ASP A 79 -1.80 -20.52 0.82
N PRO A 80 -2.46 -21.10 1.84
CA PRO A 80 -2.10 -20.88 3.22
C PRO A 80 -0.89 -21.76 3.62
N ILE A 81 0.03 -21.19 4.40
CA ILE A 81 1.13 -21.90 5.07
C ILE A 81 1.19 -21.51 6.56
N ARG A 82 1.97 -22.25 7.33
CA ARG A 82 2.23 -21.95 8.75
C ARG A 82 3.65 -21.42 8.90
N ILE A 83 3.80 -20.21 9.41
CA ILE A 83 5.08 -19.57 9.75
C ILE A 83 4.98 -19.12 11.21
N ASP A 84 5.93 -19.51 12.05
CA ASP A 84 6.01 -19.12 13.47
C ASP A 84 4.68 -19.26 14.23
N GLY A 85 3.96 -20.35 13.97
CA GLY A 85 2.67 -20.65 14.62
C GLY A 85 1.49 -19.80 14.12
N ARG A 86 1.66 -19.00 13.07
CA ARG A 86 0.62 -18.19 12.42
C ARG A 86 0.33 -18.68 11.01
N THR A 87 -0.90 -18.47 10.55
CA THR A 87 -1.29 -18.77 9.17
C THR A 87 -0.91 -17.58 8.29
N GLN A 88 -0.11 -17.82 7.26
CA GLN A 88 0.29 -16.83 6.25
C GLN A 88 -0.33 -17.24 4.91
N VAL A 89 -1.02 -16.32 4.26
CA VAL A 89 -1.45 -16.49 2.86
C VAL A 89 -0.28 -16.12 1.95
N LEU A 90 0.05 -16.98 1.01
CA LEU A 90 1.07 -16.69 0.01
C LEU A 90 0.50 -15.81 -1.11
N TRP A 91 1.27 -14.85 -1.58
CA TRP A 91 0.87 -13.89 -2.59
C TRP A 91 1.79 -13.96 -3.81
N PRO A 92 1.32 -13.56 -5.01
CA PRO A 92 2.23 -13.22 -6.11
C PRO A 92 3.27 -12.18 -5.65
N PRO A 93 4.50 -12.18 -6.18
CA PRO A 93 5.45 -11.09 -5.92
C PRO A 93 4.84 -9.73 -6.27
N HIS A 94 4.81 -8.81 -5.29
CA HIS A 94 4.24 -7.47 -5.41
C HIS A 94 5.09 -6.48 -4.61
N CYS A 95 5.05 -5.20 -4.97
CA CYS A 95 5.65 -4.12 -4.19
C CYS A 95 7.13 -4.33 -3.85
N VAL A 96 7.88 -4.95 -4.78
CA VAL A 96 9.28 -5.33 -4.58
C VAL A 96 10.20 -4.11 -4.72
N ARG A 97 11.08 -3.87 -3.73
CA ARG A 97 11.89 -2.63 -3.56
C ARG A 97 12.67 -2.15 -4.79
N VAL A 98 13.08 -3.08 -5.65
CA VAL A 98 13.96 -2.84 -6.80
C VAL A 98 13.20 -2.75 -8.13
N THR A 99 11.89 -3.01 -8.13
CA THR A 99 11.07 -2.86 -9.34
C THR A 99 10.54 -1.44 -9.43
N GLN A 100 10.68 -0.82 -10.60
CA GLN A 100 10.24 0.55 -10.87
C GLN A 100 8.71 0.64 -11.00
N ARG A 101 7.98 0.13 -10.00
CA ARG A 101 6.54 0.32 -9.80
C ARG A 101 6.31 1.09 -8.51
N HIS A 102 7.10 2.15 -8.36
CA HIS A 102 6.97 3.14 -7.28
C HIS A 102 5.51 3.60 -7.17
N ILE A 103 5.09 3.88 -5.93
CA ILE A 103 3.86 4.60 -5.57
C ILE A 103 3.51 5.60 -6.68
N HIS A 104 2.23 5.72 -7.01
CA HIS A 104 1.74 6.88 -7.71
C HIS A 104 1.86 8.10 -6.77
N LEU A 105 3.10 8.59 -6.55
CA LEU A 105 3.46 9.58 -5.49
C LEU A 105 2.79 10.93 -5.76
N GLN A 106 2.13 11.03 -6.91
CA GLN A 106 1.36 12.16 -7.37
C GLN A 106 -0.06 12.20 -6.79
N THR A 107 -0.58 11.12 -6.18
CA THR A 107 -1.95 11.12 -5.62
C THR A 107 -2.04 11.61 -4.18
N VAL A 108 -0.91 11.69 -3.47
CA VAL A 108 -0.88 12.22 -2.11
C VAL A 108 -0.02 13.49 -2.10
N PRO A 109 -0.61 14.65 -1.83
CA PRO A 109 0.14 15.90 -1.85
C PRO A 109 1.33 15.92 -0.87
N ASN A 110 2.55 16.06 -1.40
CA ASN A 110 3.85 15.96 -0.72
C ASN A 110 4.31 14.54 -0.35
N ALA A 111 3.76 13.48 -0.97
CA ALA A 111 4.35 12.16 -0.84
C ALA A 111 5.69 12.15 -1.59
N HIS A 112 6.73 12.46 -0.83
CA HIS A 112 8.10 12.16 -1.17
C HIS A 112 8.39 10.75 -0.64
N PRO A 113 9.28 9.95 -1.24
CA PRO A 113 9.65 8.63 -0.73
C PRO A 113 10.10 8.65 0.75
N ARG A 114 10.63 9.79 1.21
CA ARG A 114 11.04 10.02 2.60
C ARG A 114 9.91 10.36 3.57
N SER A 115 8.71 10.58 3.07
CA SER A 115 7.52 10.97 3.83
C SER A 115 6.54 9.81 4.05
N CYS A 116 6.83 8.62 3.48
CA CYS A 116 5.99 7.43 3.59
C CYS A 116 6.49 6.52 4.71
N LEU A 117 5.54 5.96 5.47
CA LEU A 117 5.85 4.89 6.41
C LEU A 117 5.94 3.57 5.63
N PHE A 118 7.11 2.97 5.58
CA PHE A 118 7.29 1.66 4.97
C PHE A 118 6.78 0.59 5.94
N VAL A 119 5.83 -0.21 5.47
CA VAL A 119 5.36 -1.39 6.19
C VAL A 119 6.03 -2.60 5.54
N GLN A 120 6.67 -3.40 6.39
CA GLN A 120 7.15 -4.72 6.01
C GLN A 120 6.63 -5.67 7.10
N SER A 121 5.66 -6.52 6.77
CA SER A 121 5.36 -7.66 7.62
C SER A 121 6.56 -8.62 7.58
N ARG A 122 6.87 -9.28 8.70
CA ARG A 122 7.95 -10.27 8.73
C ARG A 122 7.55 -11.52 7.95
#